data_AF-A0A6V7IR87-F1
#
_entry.id   AF-A0A6V7IR87-F1
#
_cell.length_a   1.000
_cell.length_b   1.000
_cell.length_c   1.000
_cell.angle_alpha   90.00
_cell.angle_beta   90.00
_cell.angle_gamma   90.00
#
_symmetry.space_group_name_H-M   'P 1'
#
loop_
_entity.id
_entity.type
_entity.pdbx_description
1 polymer ?
#
loop_
_entity_poly.entity_id
_entity_poly.type
_entity_poly.pdbx_seq_one_letter_code
_entity_poly.pdbx_strand_id
1 'polypeptide(L)' 'KAIAGVDTTIACPYSGYPITSVEWSRGGVELLLDMRHRLDNEGYLTIATVDPDDAGTYTCTVRASTGETASRDIKLTVS' A
#
# COMPACT_ATOMS: atom_id res chain seq x y z
N LYS A 1 -8.28 -4.11 -8.72
CA LYS A 1 -8.81 -5.49 -8.76
C LYS A 1 -7.63 -6.41 -9.01
N ALA A 2 -7.47 -7.46 -8.21
CA ALA A 2 -6.41 -8.45 -8.25
C ALA A 2 -6.97 -9.82 -8.66
N ILE A 3 -6.09 -10.69 -9.13
CA ILE A 3 -6.41 -12.08 -9.44
C ILE A 3 -5.78 -12.95 -8.35
N ALA A 4 -6.51 -13.95 -7.86
CA ALA A 4 -5.97 -14.85 -6.86
C ALA A 4 -4.78 -15.67 -7.40
N GLY A 5 -3.78 -15.95 -6.54
CA GLY A 5 -2.61 -16.76 -6.85
C GLY A 5 -1.48 -16.03 -7.60
N VAL A 6 -1.63 -14.74 -7.90
CA VAL A 6 -0.58 -13.92 -8.54
C VAL A 6 -0.18 -12.75 -7.65
N ASP A 7 1.03 -12.26 -7.84
CA ASP A 7 1.52 -11.06 -7.17
C ASP A 7 0.73 -9.83 -7.68
N THR A 8 0.34 -8.95 -6.77
CA THR A 8 -0.36 -7.70 -7.08
C THR A 8 0.35 -6.53 -6.45
N THR A 9 0.53 -5.45 -7.23
CA THR A 9 1.06 -4.18 -6.75
C THR A 9 -0.05 -3.14 -6.63
N ILE A 10 -0.07 -2.43 -5.50
CA ILE A 10 -0.97 -1.32 -5.20
C ILE A 10 -0.15 -0.04 -5.19
N ALA A 11 -0.41 0.85 -6.16
CA ALA A 11 0.23 2.15 -6.21
C ALA A 11 -0.38 3.10 -5.16
N CYS A 12 0.47 3.87 -4.48
CA CYS A 12 0.02 5.00 -3.65
C CYS A 12 0.02 6.28 -4.49
N PRO A 13 -1.15 6.87 -4.80
CA PRO A 13 -1.20 8.09 -5.58
C PRO A 13 -0.87 9.30 -4.69
N TYR A 14 0.34 9.83 -4.81
CA TYR A 14 0.75 11.06 -4.14
C TYR A 14 1.36 12.07 -5.11
N SER A 15 1.34 13.33 -4.70
CA SER A 15 1.97 14.44 -5.42
C SER A 15 2.68 15.36 -4.43
N GLY A 16 3.83 15.89 -4.83
CA GLY A 16 4.69 16.71 -3.96
C GLY A 16 6.07 16.09 -3.80
N TYR A 17 7.06 16.93 -3.50
CA TYR A 17 8.45 16.52 -3.35
C TYR A 17 9.18 17.51 -2.41
N PRO A 18 10.12 17.06 -1.55
CA PRO A 18 10.53 15.67 -1.35
C PRO A 18 9.63 14.93 -0.34
N ILE A 19 9.32 13.67 -0.69
CA ILE A 19 8.63 12.70 0.17
C ILE A 19 9.67 11.99 1.04
N THR A 20 9.40 11.87 2.33
CA THR A 20 10.29 11.27 3.31
C THR A 20 9.90 9.84 3.68
N SER A 21 8.59 9.51 3.67
CA SER A 21 8.12 8.14 3.87
C SER A 21 6.77 7.89 3.20
N VAL A 22 6.54 6.62 2.86
CA VAL A 22 5.25 6.06 2.47
C VAL A 22 4.97 4.85 3.38
N GLU A 23 3.91 4.93 4.15
CA GLU A 23 3.48 3.92 5.12
C GLU A 23 2.15 3.33 4.65
N TRP A 24 1.94 2.04 4.90
CA TRP A 24 0.71 1.35 4.53
C TRP A 24 0.03 0.72 5.74
N SER A 25 -1.29 0.79 5.76
CA SER A 25 -2.13 0.10 6.73
C SER A 25 -3.28 -0.60 6.05
N ARG A 26 -3.83 -1.63 6.71
CA ARG A 26 -5.00 -2.37 6.27
C ARG A 26 -6.04 -2.34 7.38
N GLY A 27 -7.20 -1.76 7.10
CA GLY A 27 -8.27 -1.62 8.10
C GLY A 27 -7.84 -0.84 9.35
N GLY A 28 -6.93 0.13 9.20
CA GLY A 28 -6.40 0.95 10.29
C GLY A 28 -5.25 0.31 11.09
N VAL A 29 -4.83 -0.91 10.74
CA VAL A 29 -3.67 -1.58 11.34
C VAL A 29 -2.48 -1.47 10.40
N GLU A 30 -1.33 -0.99 10.90
CA GLU A 30 -0.10 -0.89 10.13
C GLU A 30 0.30 -2.25 9.53
N LEU A 31 0.66 -2.25 8.25
CA LEU A 31 1.09 -3.46 7.57
C LEU A 31 2.55 -3.77 7.92
N LEU A 32 2.77 -4.97 8.45
CA LEU A 32 4.10 -5.49 8.67
C LEU A 32 4.69 -5.94 7.31
N LEU A 33 5.85 -5.39 6.96
CA LEU A 33 6.58 -5.83 5.78
C LEU A 33 7.21 -7.21 6.03
N ASP A 34 6.98 -8.13 5.11
CA ASP A 34 7.45 -9.51 5.19
C ASP A 34 7.71 -10.07 3.78
N MET A 35 7.83 -11.39 3.65
CA MET A 35 8.03 -12.03 2.34
C MET A 35 6.83 -11.83 1.39
N ARG A 36 5.62 -11.68 1.93
CA ARG A 36 4.40 -11.45 1.15
C ARG A 36 4.19 -9.96 0.88
N HIS A 37 4.42 -9.07 1.83
CA HIS A 37 4.16 -7.64 1.76
C HIS A 37 5.48 -6.86 1.63
N ARG A 38 5.72 -6.30 0.45
CA ARG A 38 6.97 -5.61 0.12
C ARG A 38 6.69 -4.21 -0.40
N LEU A 39 7.52 -3.24 -0.02
CA LEU A 39 7.51 -1.90 -0.60
C LEU A 39 8.69 -1.73 -1.56
N ASP A 40 8.45 -1.09 -2.69
CA ASP A 40 9.52 -0.61 -3.56
C ASP A 40 10.00 0.79 -3.14
N ASN A 41 10.94 1.35 -3.92
CA ASN A 41 11.54 2.66 -3.62
C ASN A 41 10.55 3.82 -3.82
N GLU A 42 9.51 3.62 -4.64
CA GLU A 42 8.40 4.55 -4.82
C GLU A 42 7.31 4.41 -3.74
N GLY A 43 7.42 3.42 -2.85
CA GLY A 43 6.45 3.15 -1.79
C GLY A 43 5.19 2.43 -2.27
N TYR A 44 5.24 1.73 -3.41
CA TYR A 44 4.15 0.88 -3.85
C TYR A 44 4.18 -0.46 -3.12
N LEU A 45 3.01 -0.90 -2.68
CA LEU A 45 2.84 -2.13 -1.93
C LEU A 45 2.64 -3.30 -2.87
N THR A 46 3.55 -4.26 -2.87
CA THR A 46 3.39 -5.56 -3.54
C THR A 46 2.98 -6.62 -2.54
N ILE A 47 1.90 -7.33 -2.83
CA ILE A 47 1.39 -8.48 -2.09
C ILE A 47 1.62 -9.73 -2.94
N ALA A 48 2.44 -10.66 -2.44
CA ALA A 48 2.77 -11.88 -3.13
C ALA A 48 1.61 -12.88 -3.07
N THR A 49 1.35 -13.55 -4.19
CA THR A 49 0.33 -14.61 -4.33
C THR A 49 -0.97 -14.27 -3.61
N VAL A 50 -1.67 -13.24 -4.09
CA VAL A 50 -2.87 -12.70 -3.42
C VAL A 50 -3.95 -13.75 -3.27
N ASP A 51 -4.68 -13.74 -2.16
CA ASP A 51 -5.83 -14.61 -1.91
C ASP A 51 -7.09 -13.77 -1.58
N PRO A 52 -8.31 -14.37 -1.56
CA PRO A 52 -9.53 -13.63 -1.25
C PRO A 52 -9.54 -12.96 0.13
N ASP A 53 -8.79 -13.49 1.09
CA ASP A 53 -8.67 -12.94 2.44
C ASP A 53 -7.73 -11.73 2.46
N ASP A 54 -7.00 -11.43 1.39
CA ASP A 54 -6.26 -10.18 1.22
C ASP A 54 -7.16 -9.00 0.82
N ALA A 55 -8.40 -9.27 0.36
CA ALA A 55 -9.34 -8.23 -0.02
C ALA A 55 -9.65 -7.29 1.15
N GLY A 56 -9.77 -5.99 0.87
CA GLY A 56 -9.90 -5.01 1.95
C GLY A 56 -9.68 -3.58 1.52
N THR A 57 -9.68 -2.69 2.51
CA THR A 57 -9.28 -1.29 2.32
C THR A 57 -7.86 -1.14 2.84
N TYR A 58 -6.98 -0.73 1.94
CA TYR A 58 -5.59 -0.40 2.21
C TYR A 58 -5.47 1.11 2.21
N THR A 59 -4.81 1.68 3.20
CA THR A 59 -4.58 3.12 3.29
C THR A 59 -3.10 3.37 3.16
N CYS A 60 -2.71 4.16 2.17
CA CYS A 60 -1.35 4.66 2.09
C CYS A 60 -1.28 6.05 2.72
N THR A 61 -0.26 6.29 3.52
CA THR A 61 0.02 7.55 4.21
C THR A 61 1.40 8.02 3.81
N VAL A 62 1.48 9.25 3.33
CA VAL A 62 2.69 9.85 2.79
C VAL A 62 3.08 11.04 3.66
N ARG A 63 4.38 11.15 3.97
CA ARG A 63 4.94 12.28 4.72
C ARG A 63 5.92 13.07 3.85
N ALA A 64 5.81 14.39 3.92
CA ALA A 64 6.71 15.31 3.25
C ALA A 64 7.80 15.82 4.20
N SER A 65 8.91 16.32 3.66
CA SER A 65 9.99 16.94 4.45
C SER A 65 9.55 18.17 5.26
N THR A 66 8.44 18.81 4.89
CA THR A 66 7.82 19.92 5.61
C THR A 66 7.07 19.47 6.87
N GLY A 67 6.86 18.15 7.04
CA GLY A 67 6.03 17.57 8.09
C GLY A 67 4.57 17.38 7.71
N GLU A 68 4.16 17.82 6.51
CA GLU A 68 2.80 17.57 6.00
C GLU A 68 2.56 16.09 5.76
N THR A 69 1.34 15.63 6.05
CA THR A 69 0.91 14.25 5.87
C THR A 69 -0.35 14.18 5.03
N ALA A 70 -0.40 13.26 4.06
CA ALA A 70 -1.57 12.98 3.25
C ALA A 70 -1.84 11.48 3.23
N SER A 71 -3.12 11.08 3.22
CA SER A 71 -3.51 9.66 3.19
C SER A 71 -4.60 9.40 2.16
N ARG A 72 -4.60 8.19 1.59
CA ARG A 72 -5.63 7.75 0.65
C ARG A 72 -6.02 6.30 0.86
N ASP A 73 -7.33 6.05 0.90
CA ASP A 73 -7.92 4.72 0.93
C ASP A 73 -8.04 4.13 -0.48
N ILE A 74 -7.62 2.87 -0.60
CA ILE A 74 -7.58 2.10 -1.83
C ILE A 74 -8.27 0.76 -1.57
N LYS A 75 -9.33 0.50 -2.33
CA LYS A 75 -10.09 -0.75 -2.20
C LYS A 75 -9.47 -1.84 -3.06
N LEU A 76 -8.93 -2.87 -2.39
CA LEU A 76 -8.50 -4.10 -3.05
C LEU A 76 -9.67 -5.08 -3.12
N THR A 77 -9.99 -5.51 -4.33
CA THR A 77 -10.92 -6.61 -4.61
C THR A 77 -10.13 -7.72 -5.29
N VAL A 78 -10.35 -8.97 -4.87
CA VAL A 78 -9.67 -10.15 -5.40
C VAL A 78 -10.72 -11.05 -6.05
N SER A 79 -10.38 -11.60 -7.21
CA SER A 79 -11.24 -12.54 -7.96
C SER A 79 -10.50 -13.80 -8.35
#